data_AF-A0A6N7XLP2-F1
#
_entry.id   AF-A0A6N7XLP2-F1
#
_cell.length_a   1.000
_cell.length_b   1.000
_cell.length_c   1.000
_cell.angle_alpha   90.00
_cell.angle_beta   90.00
_cell.angle_gamma   90.00
#
_symmetry.space_group_name_H-M   'P 1'
#
loop_
_entity.id
_entity.type
_entity.pdbx_description
1 polymer ?
#
loop_
_entity_poly.entity_id
_entity_poly.type
_entity_poly.pdbx_seq_one_letter_code
_entity_poly.pdbx_strand_id
1 'polypeptide(L)'
;MSQQVPERTSLRDHLSSAHEKWREHSRFRRLSKKKKIIVGMLVFLVFLLFLLSATLNRYNGYNILLLDRYVSFDMPEEDTLTAKEWKKLVKSAEVSKYPEAQLKREEKYITSQYHKRIKEYGLTYKEYLKESDLTESEFQAQVEKLAKENVKEKLILHSISREKKIYVSSEEMKAAKQQMMKDRGATSEADYKKIAGETLDEHAEEIDLESKLLYGKIVKN
;
A
#
# COMPACT_ATOMS: atom_id res chain seq x y z
N MET A 1 22.63 -67.73 -21.30
CA MET A 1 23.60 -66.62 -21.43
C MET A 1 23.03 -65.44 -20.65
N SER A 2 23.67 -65.07 -19.54
CA SER A 2 23.13 -64.13 -18.55
C SER A 2 23.13 -62.68 -19.04
N GLN A 3 22.05 -61.98 -18.72
CA GLN A 3 21.86 -60.53 -18.87
C GLN A 3 22.74 -59.77 -17.86
N GLN A 4 23.41 -58.71 -18.31
CA GLN A 4 24.13 -57.74 -17.48
C GLN A 4 23.15 -56.74 -16.83
N VAL A 5 23.30 -56.53 -15.53
CA VAL A 5 22.60 -55.52 -14.72
C VAL A 5 23.38 -54.21 -14.74
N PRO A 6 22.76 -53.03 -14.91
CA PRO A 6 23.47 -51.75 -14.95
C PRO A 6 23.91 -51.28 -13.55
N GLU A 7 25.09 -50.67 -13.52
CA GLU A 7 25.83 -50.17 -12.36
C GLU A 7 25.14 -48.95 -11.71
N ARG A 8 25.00 -48.93 -10.37
CA ARG A 8 24.44 -47.79 -9.62
C ARG A 8 25.47 -46.66 -9.52
N THR A 9 25.26 -45.56 -10.22
CA THR A 9 25.93 -44.28 -9.97
C THR A 9 25.59 -43.73 -8.58
N SER A 10 26.59 -43.22 -7.86
CA SER A 10 26.47 -42.83 -6.45
C SER A 10 26.00 -41.37 -6.27
N LEU A 11 25.35 -41.08 -5.15
CA LEU A 11 24.91 -39.71 -4.76
C LEU A 11 26.08 -38.69 -4.65
N ARG A 12 27.34 -39.14 -4.53
CA ARG A 12 28.51 -38.25 -4.53
C ARG A 12 28.76 -37.63 -5.90
N ASP A 13 28.44 -38.34 -6.97
CA ASP A 13 28.73 -37.89 -8.34
C ASP A 13 27.77 -36.77 -8.77
N HIS A 14 26.53 -36.81 -8.30
CA HIS A 14 25.54 -35.76 -8.52
C HIS A 14 25.87 -34.45 -7.78
N LEU A 15 26.36 -34.53 -6.53
CA LEU A 15 26.73 -33.36 -5.74
C LEU A 15 27.98 -32.65 -6.29
N SER A 16 28.93 -33.41 -6.85
CA SER A 16 30.11 -32.86 -7.55
C SER A 16 29.70 -31.98 -8.74
N SER A 17 28.77 -32.48 -9.57
CA SER A 17 28.30 -31.76 -10.77
C SER A 17 27.55 -30.46 -10.47
N ALA A 18 26.81 -30.42 -9.35
CA ALA A 18 26.07 -29.24 -8.92
C ALA A 18 27.01 -28.15 -8.36
N HIS A 19 28.06 -28.56 -7.65
CA HIS A 19 29.07 -27.66 -7.11
C HIS A 19 30.04 -27.13 -8.19
N GLU A 20 30.24 -27.88 -9.28
CA GLU A 20 30.95 -27.42 -10.48
C GLU A 20 30.14 -26.41 -11.31
N LYS A 21 28.84 -26.66 -11.52
CA LYS A 21 27.95 -25.72 -12.23
C LYS A 21 27.84 -24.35 -11.56
N TRP A 22 27.87 -24.29 -10.22
CA TRP A 22 27.91 -23.03 -9.48
C TRP A 22 29.23 -22.24 -9.67
N ARG A 23 30.35 -22.93 -9.91
CA ARG A 23 31.64 -22.27 -10.21
C ARG A 23 31.69 -21.70 -11.63
N GLU A 24 30.97 -22.29 -12.58
CA GLU A 24 30.99 -21.88 -13.99
C GLU A 24 30.13 -20.65 -14.31
N HIS A 25 29.08 -20.36 -13.53
CA HIS A 25 28.24 -19.17 -13.72
C HIS A 25 28.79 -17.87 -13.13
N SER A 26 30.03 -17.86 -12.62
CA SER A 26 30.69 -16.68 -12.07
C SER A 26 31.47 -15.89 -13.14
N ARG A 27 30.76 -15.27 -14.10
CA ARG A 27 31.31 -14.30 -15.08
C ARG A 27 31.92 -13.02 -14.46
N PHE A 28 32.16 -13.00 -13.14
CA PHE A 28 32.78 -11.91 -12.39
C PHE A 28 34.30 -12.02 -12.21
N ARG A 29 34.91 -13.16 -12.55
CA ARG A 29 36.36 -13.36 -12.31
C ARG A 29 37.29 -12.66 -13.30
N ARG A 30 36.81 -12.23 -14.47
CA ARG A 30 37.61 -11.68 -15.58
C ARG A 30 37.58 -10.15 -15.74
N LEU A 31 37.11 -9.40 -14.74
CA LEU A 31 37.02 -7.93 -14.78
C LEU A 31 38.23 -7.28 -14.08
N SER A 32 38.81 -6.25 -14.68
CA SER A 32 39.89 -5.47 -14.06
C SER A 32 39.42 -4.78 -12.78
N LYS A 33 40.34 -4.46 -11.85
CA LYS A 33 40.01 -3.82 -10.57
C LYS A 33 39.12 -2.58 -10.74
N LYS A 34 39.39 -1.74 -11.74
CA LYS A 34 38.57 -0.57 -12.09
C LYS A 34 37.14 -0.94 -12.53
N LYS A 35 36.97 -1.98 -13.36
CA LYS A 35 35.64 -2.45 -13.80
C LYS A 35 34.83 -3.09 -12.66
N LYS A 36 35.48 -3.76 -11.70
CA LYS A 36 34.82 -4.29 -10.50
C LYS A 36 34.30 -3.16 -9.59
N ILE A 37 35.05 -2.07 -9.44
CA ILE A 37 34.61 -0.88 -8.71
C ILE A 37 33.40 -0.24 -9.39
N ILE A 38 33.42 -0.10 -10.72
CA ILE A 38 32.29 0.47 -11.49
C ILE A 38 31.04 -0.40 -11.36
N VAL A 39 31.17 -1.72 -11.50
CA VAL A 39 30.02 -2.64 -11.34
C VAL A 39 29.51 -2.64 -9.90
N GLY A 40 30.41 -2.59 -8.91
CA GLY A 40 30.05 -2.44 -7.50
C GLY A 40 29.30 -1.13 -7.22
N MET A 41 29.75 -0.01 -7.80
CA MET A 41 29.04 1.27 -7.70
C MET A 41 27.66 1.21 -8.36
N LEU A 42 27.51 0.58 -9.53
CA LEU A 42 26.21 0.43 -10.19
C LEU A 42 25.24 -0.40 -9.33
N VAL A 43 25.70 -1.52 -8.77
CA VAL A 43 24.89 -2.35 -7.85
C VAL A 43 24.51 -1.56 -6.60
N PHE A 44 25.44 -0.78 -6.05
CA PHE A 44 25.17 0.09 -4.90
C PHE A 44 24.20 1.23 -5.23
N LEU A 45 24.26 1.81 -6.44
CA LEU A 45 23.35 2.86 -6.90
C LEU A 45 21.94 2.31 -7.12
N VAL A 46 21.82 1.09 -7.68
CA VAL A 46 20.54 0.36 -7.77
C VAL A 46 20.02 0.01 -6.39
N PHE A 47 20.89 -0.39 -5.45
CA PHE A 47 20.51 -0.63 -4.06
C PHE A 47 20.10 0.65 -3.34
N LEU A 48 20.76 1.78 -3.59
CA LEU A 48 20.39 3.11 -3.08
C LEU A 48 19.06 3.58 -3.66
N LEU A 49 18.81 3.36 -4.96
CA LEU A 49 17.52 3.62 -5.58
C LEU A 49 16.44 2.67 -5.06
N PHE A 50 16.79 1.41 -4.77
CA PHE A 50 15.90 0.47 -4.10
C PHE A 50 15.60 0.92 -2.67
N LEU A 51 16.59 1.35 -1.89
CA LEU A 51 16.39 1.92 -0.55
C LEU A 51 15.63 3.24 -0.60
N LEU A 52 15.85 4.10 -1.59
CA LEU A 52 15.10 5.33 -1.83
C LEU A 52 13.66 5.01 -2.21
N SER A 53 13.44 4.03 -3.08
CA SER A 53 12.10 3.53 -3.41
C SER A 53 11.43 2.87 -2.21
N ALA A 54 12.16 2.12 -1.39
CA ALA A 54 11.67 1.45 -0.20
C ALA A 54 11.42 2.44 0.96
N THR A 55 12.09 3.60 0.96
CA THR A 55 11.79 4.71 1.88
C THR A 55 10.64 5.57 1.38
N LEU A 56 10.50 5.78 0.06
CA LEU A 56 9.29 6.36 -0.56
C LEU A 56 8.07 5.44 -0.47
N ASN A 57 8.28 4.14 -0.30
CA ASN A 57 7.26 3.10 -0.16
C ASN A 57 7.09 2.64 1.31
N ARG A 58 7.67 3.37 2.27
CA ARG A 58 7.36 3.22 3.69
C ARG A 58 6.34 4.29 4.04
N TYR A 59 5.16 3.81 4.41
CA TYR A 59 3.92 4.55 4.57
C TYR A 59 3.18 4.87 3.26
N ASN A 60 1.86 4.71 3.30
CA ASN A 60 0.85 4.83 2.24
C ASN A 60 0.89 6.13 1.40
N GLY A 61 1.87 6.99 1.64
CA GLY A 61 1.95 8.37 1.22
C GLY A 61 1.72 8.53 -0.27
N TYR A 62 0.68 9.31 -0.58
CA TYR A 62 0.66 10.12 -1.77
C TYR A 62 2.06 10.67 -2.05
N ASN A 63 2.51 10.66 -3.29
CA ASN A 63 3.84 11.21 -3.60
C ASN A 63 3.82 12.71 -3.27
N ILE A 64 4.32 13.05 -2.08
CA ILE A 64 4.22 14.37 -1.43
C ILE A 64 4.83 15.46 -2.33
N LEU A 65 5.82 15.09 -3.14
CA LEU A 65 6.53 15.98 -4.06
C LEU A 65 5.71 16.35 -5.30
N LEU A 66 4.60 15.63 -5.57
CA LEU A 66 3.81 15.79 -6.79
C LEU A 66 2.35 16.18 -6.50
N LEU A 67 2.00 16.47 -5.25
CA LEU A 67 0.63 16.78 -4.82
C LEU A 67 0.04 17.97 -5.59
N ASP A 68 0.84 19.03 -5.81
CA ASP A 68 0.42 20.23 -6.56
C ASP A 68 0.12 19.94 -8.04
N ARG A 69 0.53 18.77 -8.55
CA ARG A 69 0.20 18.33 -9.91
C ARG A 69 -1.13 17.59 -9.98
N TYR A 70 -1.70 17.20 -8.85
CA TYR A 70 -2.92 16.40 -8.79
C TYR A 70 -4.14 17.23 -8.39
N VAL A 71 -3.99 18.17 -7.45
CA VAL A 71 -5.10 18.98 -6.94
C VAL A 71 -4.71 20.43 -6.77
N SER A 72 -5.65 21.33 -7.04
CA SER A 72 -5.53 22.77 -6.79
C SER A 72 -6.68 23.27 -5.93
N PHE A 73 -6.37 24.13 -4.96
CA PHE A 73 -7.32 24.71 -4.02
C PHE A 73 -6.67 25.88 -3.27
N ASP A 74 -7.49 26.74 -2.67
CA ASP A 74 -6.99 27.83 -1.82
C ASP A 74 -6.49 27.26 -0.48
N MET A 75 -5.18 27.33 -0.24
CA MET A 75 -4.58 26.85 1.00
C MET A 75 -5.18 27.60 2.19
N PRO A 76 -5.73 26.91 3.21
CA PRO A 76 -6.27 27.57 4.38
C PRO A 76 -5.19 28.35 5.14
N GLU A 77 -5.55 29.49 5.72
CA GLU A 77 -4.65 30.30 6.54
C GLU A 77 -4.36 29.59 7.88
N GLU A 78 -5.40 29.01 8.48
CA GLU A 78 -5.32 28.30 9.75
C GLU A 78 -4.79 26.87 9.60
N ASP A 79 -4.16 26.36 10.65
CA ASP A 79 -3.67 24.97 10.74
C ASP A 79 -4.82 23.97 10.92
N THR A 80 -5.97 24.43 11.41
CA THR A 80 -7.13 23.59 11.69
C THR A 80 -8.40 24.19 11.09
N LEU A 81 -9.24 23.33 10.56
CA LEU A 81 -10.49 23.64 9.88
C LEU A 81 -11.67 23.05 10.67
N THR A 82 -12.80 23.75 10.67
CA THR A 82 -14.08 23.14 11.03
C THR A 82 -14.55 22.19 9.94
N ALA A 83 -15.43 21.25 10.27
CA ALA A 83 -16.08 20.37 9.29
C ALA A 83 -16.77 21.15 8.14
N LYS A 84 -17.30 22.34 8.43
CA LYS A 84 -17.93 23.22 7.43
C LYS A 84 -16.90 23.81 6.46
N GLU A 85 -15.76 24.27 6.97
CA GLU A 85 -14.67 24.80 6.15
C GLU A 85 -14.02 23.71 5.31
N TRP A 86 -13.79 22.52 5.88
CA TRP A 86 -13.33 21.35 5.15
C TRP A 86 -14.24 21.02 3.97
N LYS A 87 -15.56 20.93 4.21
CA LYS A 87 -16.53 20.66 3.15
C LYS A 87 -16.53 21.74 2.06
N LYS A 88 -16.39 23.01 2.44
CA LYS A 88 -16.27 24.11 1.48
C LYS A 88 -15.01 23.98 0.62
N LEU A 89 -13.88 23.67 1.25
CA LEU A 89 -12.58 23.48 0.62
C LEU A 89 -12.60 22.31 -0.38
N VAL A 90 -13.09 21.15 0.05
CA VAL A 90 -13.23 19.96 -0.81
C VAL A 90 -14.12 20.25 -2.01
N LYS A 91 -15.19 21.04 -1.82
CA LYS A 91 -16.09 21.42 -2.91
C LYS A 91 -15.42 22.36 -3.92
N SER A 92 -14.61 23.32 -3.48
CA SER A 92 -13.93 24.29 -4.36
C SER A 92 -12.66 23.73 -5.01
N ALA A 93 -12.07 22.68 -4.47
CA ALA A 93 -10.86 22.09 -5.01
C ALA A 93 -11.09 21.46 -6.41
N GLU A 94 -10.10 21.60 -7.29
CA GLU A 94 -10.11 21.02 -8.63
C GLU A 94 -9.01 19.96 -8.75
N VAL A 95 -9.38 18.77 -9.24
CA VAL A 95 -8.43 17.67 -9.44
C VAL A 95 -8.01 17.64 -10.90
N SER A 96 -6.75 17.97 -11.17
CA SER A 96 -6.15 17.95 -12.51
C SER A 96 -5.92 16.53 -12.99
N LYS A 97 -5.49 15.63 -12.10
CA LYS A 97 -5.26 14.21 -12.40
C LYS A 97 -5.35 13.37 -11.13
N TYR A 98 -5.93 12.19 -11.26
CA TYR A 98 -5.92 11.20 -10.18
C TYR A 98 -4.65 10.33 -10.25
N PRO A 99 -3.94 10.14 -9.13
CA PRO A 99 -2.84 9.19 -9.07
C PRO A 99 -3.38 7.74 -9.14
N GLU A 100 -3.11 7.06 -10.26
CA GLU A 100 -3.73 5.77 -10.62
C GLU A 100 -3.53 4.67 -9.56
N ALA A 101 -2.36 4.62 -8.92
CA ALA A 101 -2.08 3.61 -7.91
C ALA A 101 -2.95 3.81 -6.66
N GLN A 102 -3.11 5.05 -6.20
CA GLN A 102 -3.95 5.42 -5.07
C GLN A 102 -5.43 5.21 -5.42
N LEU A 103 -5.85 5.60 -6.62
CA LEU A 103 -7.22 5.40 -7.08
C LEU A 103 -7.60 3.91 -7.10
N LYS A 104 -6.77 3.05 -7.70
CA LYS A 104 -6.99 1.60 -7.71
C LYS A 104 -6.99 0.98 -6.31
N ARG A 105 -6.13 1.45 -5.42
CA ARG A 105 -6.13 1.01 -4.01
C ARG A 105 -7.45 1.37 -3.33
N GLU A 106 -7.94 2.59 -3.54
CA GLU A 106 -9.21 3.06 -2.97
C GLU A 106 -10.41 2.29 -3.54
N GLU A 107 -10.46 2.05 -4.85
CA GLU A 107 -11.50 1.22 -5.49
C GLU A 107 -11.52 -0.20 -4.91
N LYS A 108 -10.34 -0.81 -4.75
CA LYS A 108 -10.20 -2.13 -4.12
C LYS A 108 -10.65 -2.11 -2.67
N TYR A 109 -10.30 -1.08 -1.91
CA TYR A 109 -10.73 -0.91 -0.52
C TYR A 109 -12.25 -0.82 -0.43
N ILE A 110 -12.88 0.10 -1.17
CA ILE A 110 -14.33 0.28 -1.17
C ILE A 110 -15.02 -1.02 -1.58
N THR A 111 -14.55 -1.68 -2.64
CA THR A 111 -15.08 -2.97 -3.09
C THR A 111 -14.98 -4.04 -1.99
N SER A 112 -13.82 -4.15 -1.33
CA SER A 112 -13.60 -5.06 -0.19
C SER A 112 -14.60 -4.80 0.94
N GLN A 113 -14.86 -3.52 1.29
CA GLN A 113 -15.82 -3.16 2.32
C GLN A 113 -17.26 -3.53 1.93
N TYR A 114 -17.66 -3.32 0.67
CA TYR A 114 -18.96 -3.78 0.18
C TYR A 114 -19.09 -5.30 0.29
N HIS A 115 -18.08 -6.06 -0.15
CA HIS A 115 -18.11 -7.52 -0.07
C HIS A 115 -18.18 -8.03 1.38
N LYS A 116 -17.41 -7.42 2.29
CA LYS A 116 -17.46 -7.71 3.73
C LYS A 116 -18.90 -7.51 4.27
N ARG A 117 -19.53 -6.35 3.99
CA ARG A 117 -20.90 -6.03 4.44
C ARG A 117 -21.99 -6.90 3.81
N ILE A 118 -21.90 -7.16 2.51
CA ILE A 118 -22.85 -8.04 1.79
C ILE A 118 -22.86 -9.44 2.44
N LYS A 119 -21.67 -9.96 2.75
CA LYS A 119 -21.51 -11.24 3.45
C LYS A 119 -22.06 -11.20 4.88
N GLU A 120 -21.89 -10.09 5.61
CA GLU A 120 -22.48 -9.90 6.94
C GLU A 120 -24.02 -9.96 6.91
N TYR A 121 -24.64 -9.50 5.82
CA TYR A 121 -26.08 -9.64 5.58
C TYR A 121 -26.51 -11.03 5.08
N GLY A 122 -25.57 -11.98 4.91
CA GLY A 122 -25.86 -13.33 4.43
C GLY A 122 -26.19 -13.41 2.94
N LEU A 123 -25.94 -12.34 2.18
CA LEU A 123 -26.18 -12.28 0.73
C LEU A 123 -24.89 -12.64 -0.03
N THR A 124 -25.05 -13.16 -1.24
CA THR A 124 -23.98 -13.17 -2.24
C THR A 124 -23.95 -11.84 -2.99
N TYR A 125 -22.81 -11.49 -3.58
CA TYR A 125 -22.68 -10.28 -4.40
C TYR A 125 -23.69 -10.24 -5.57
N LYS A 126 -23.96 -11.39 -6.20
CA LYS A 126 -24.95 -11.49 -7.27
C LYS A 126 -26.38 -11.25 -6.78
N GLU A 127 -26.73 -11.74 -5.58
CA GLU A 127 -28.03 -11.47 -4.96
C GLU A 127 -28.16 -10.00 -4.60
N TYR A 128 -27.12 -9.41 -4.01
CA TYR A 128 -27.08 -7.98 -3.70
C TYR A 128 -27.33 -7.11 -4.94
N LEU A 129 -26.63 -7.38 -6.05
CA LEU A 129 -26.82 -6.65 -7.31
C LEU A 129 -28.27 -6.78 -7.81
N LYS A 130 -28.84 -7.99 -7.76
CA LYS A 130 -30.23 -8.24 -8.17
C LYS A 130 -31.23 -7.51 -7.28
N GLU A 131 -31.05 -7.56 -5.96
CA GLU A 131 -31.95 -6.92 -4.99
C GLU A 131 -31.85 -5.39 -5.03
N SER A 132 -30.67 -4.87 -5.36
CA SER A 132 -30.42 -3.43 -5.50
C SER A 132 -30.77 -2.87 -6.87
N ASP A 133 -31.23 -3.71 -7.81
CA ASP A 133 -31.46 -3.37 -9.22
C ASP A 133 -30.23 -2.70 -9.87
N LEU A 134 -29.04 -3.23 -9.57
CA LEU A 134 -27.75 -2.74 -10.06
C LEU A 134 -27.10 -3.76 -10.99
N THR A 135 -26.56 -3.27 -12.09
CA THR A 135 -25.59 -4.03 -12.88
C THR A 135 -24.20 -3.96 -12.24
N GLU A 136 -23.34 -4.92 -12.58
CA GLU A 136 -21.91 -4.88 -12.24
C GLU A 136 -21.26 -3.56 -12.67
N SER A 137 -21.58 -3.07 -13.88
CA SER A 137 -21.01 -1.83 -14.41
C SER A 137 -21.46 -0.61 -13.62
N GLU A 138 -22.72 -0.55 -13.19
CA GLU A 138 -23.23 0.56 -12.37
C GLU A 138 -22.63 0.53 -10.95
N PHE A 139 -22.45 -0.66 -10.38
CA PHE A 139 -21.74 -0.81 -9.12
C PHE A 139 -20.30 -0.32 -9.24
N GLN A 140 -19.55 -0.74 -10.26
CA GLN A 140 -18.18 -0.29 -10.47
C GLN A 140 -18.09 1.22 -10.72
N ALA A 141 -19.04 1.81 -11.45
CA ALA A 141 -19.11 3.26 -11.63
C ALA A 141 -19.35 4.01 -10.30
N GLN A 142 -20.16 3.46 -9.40
CA GLN A 142 -20.34 4.02 -8.06
C GLN A 142 -19.05 3.91 -7.23
N VAL A 143 -18.38 2.77 -7.28
CA VAL A 143 -17.08 2.56 -6.62
C VAL A 143 -16.04 3.55 -7.13
N GLU A 144 -15.90 3.70 -8.44
CA GLU A 144 -14.96 4.65 -9.06
C GLU A 144 -15.25 6.09 -8.63
N LYS A 145 -16.53 6.48 -8.61
CA LYS A 145 -16.94 7.82 -8.16
C LYS A 145 -16.55 8.06 -6.70
N LEU A 146 -16.91 7.15 -5.80
CA LEU A 146 -16.55 7.25 -4.38
C LEU A 146 -15.04 7.24 -4.17
N ALA A 147 -14.31 6.41 -4.93
CA ALA A 147 -12.86 6.35 -4.88
C ALA A 147 -12.24 7.69 -5.31
N LYS A 148 -12.75 8.32 -6.37
CA LYS A 148 -12.33 9.66 -6.81
C LYS A 148 -12.62 10.74 -5.77
N GLU A 149 -13.75 10.67 -5.07
CA GLU A 149 -14.08 11.59 -3.99
C GLU A 149 -13.10 11.42 -2.81
N ASN A 150 -12.89 10.19 -2.35
CA ASN A 150 -11.96 9.89 -1.25
C ASN A 150 -10.50 10.26 -1.60
N VAL A 151 -10.05 9.96 -2.81
CA VAL A 151 -8.70 10.32 -3.27
C VAL A 151 -8.55 11.84 -3.38
N LYS A 152 -9.58 12.57 -3.81
CA LYS A 152 -9.57 14.04 -3.82
C LYS A 152 -9.38 14.59 -2.41
N GLU A 153 -10.16 14.11 -1.45
CA GLU A 153 -10.03 14.53 -0.04
C GLU A 153 -8.64 14.26 0.51
N LYS A 154 -8.10 13.06 0.26
CA LYS A 154 -6.74 12.70 0.69
C LYS A 154 -5.67 13.55 0.02
N LEU A 155 -5.80 13.88 -1.27
CA LEU A 155 -4.87 14.79 -1.96
C LEU A 155 -4.84 16.17 -1.30
N ILE A 156 -6.00 16.73 -0.97
CA ILE A 156 -6.11 18.02 -0.28
C ILE A 156 -5.49 17.92 1.11
N LEU A 157 -5.83 16.88 1.87
CA LEU A 157 -5.36 16.64 3.22
C LEU A 157 -3.83 16.56 3.29
N HIS A 158 -3.22 15.76 2.42
CA HIS A 158 -1.77 15.60 2.34
C HIS A 158 -1.07 16.88 1.85
N SER A 159 -1.74 17.69 1.02
CA SER A 159 -1.22 19.00 0.58
C SER A 159 -1.16 19.99 1.74
N ILE A 160 -2.21 20.07 2.57
CA ILE A 160 -2.25 20.89 3.79
C ILE A 160 -1.20 20.39 4.79
N SER A 161 -1.17 19.08 5.04
CA SER A 161 -0.19 18.45 5.95
C SER A 161 1.25 18.84 5.60
N ARG A 162 1.61 18.78 4.32
CA ARG A 162 2.93 19.18 3.82
C ARG A 162 3.21 20.67 4.03
N GLU A 163 2.28 21.54 3.62
CA GLU A 163 2.47 23.00 3.68
C GLU A 163 2.54 23.52 5.11
N LYS A 164 1.61 23.05 5.96
CA LYS A 164 1.51 23.42 7.38
C LYS A 164 2.45 22.62 8.28
N LYS A 165 3.20 21.67 7.72
CA LYS A 165 4.12 20.78 8.47
C LYS A 165 3.42 20.02 9.61
N ILE A 166 2.19 19.60 9.36
CA ILE A 166 1.38 18.79 10.29
C ILE A 166 1.60 17.33 9.92
N TYR A 167 2.23 16.57 10.81
CA TYR A 167 2.55 15.16 10.57
C TYR A 167 1.96 14.26 11.64
N VAL A 168 1.83 12.98 11.30
CA VAL A 168 1.54 11.90 12.24
C VAL A 168 2.86 11.29 12.68
N SER A 169 3.15 11.35 13.97
CA SER A 169 4.35 10.75 14.56
C SER A 169 4.25 9.22 14.63
N SER A 170 5.39 8.55 14.78
CA SER A 170 5.46 7.10 15.02
C SER A 170 4.68 6.67 16.26
N GLU A 171 4.66 7.52 17.28
CA GLU A 171 4.02 7.33 18.56
C GLU A 171 2.50 7.42 18.42
N GLU A 172 2.00 8.42 17.70
CA GLU A 172 0.59 8.54 17.35
C GLU A 172 0.13 7.34 16.52
N MET A 173 0.95 6.89 15.57
CA MET A 173 0.64 5.71 14.77
C MET A 173 0.57 4.43 15.62
N LYS A 174 1.55 4.23 16.51
CA LYS A 174 1.58 3.10 17.42
C LYS A 174 0.37 3.12 18.37
N ALA A 175 0.02 4.29 18.91
CA ALA A 175 -1.14 4.46 19.77
C ALA A 175 -2.45 4.12 19.03
N ALA A 176 -2.61 4.59 17.79
CA ALA A 176 -3.76 4.28 16.97
C ALA A 176 -3.89 2.78 16.66
N LYS A 177 -2.79 2.11 16.31
CA LYS A 177 -2.76 0.64 16.12
C LYS A 177 -3.10 -0.13 17.40
N GLN A 178 -2.60 0.32 18.55
CA GLN A 178 -2.98 -0.26 19.85
C GLN A 178 -4.47 -0.07 20.14
N GLN A 179 -5.04 1.09 19.79
CA GLN A 179 -6.47 1.32 19.94
C GLN A 179 -7.29 0.39 19.03
N MET A 180 -6.89 0.23 17.76
CA MET A 180 -7.53 -0.73 16.85
C MET A 180 -7.54 -2.15 17.41
N MET A 181 -6.48 -2.59 18.08
CA MET A 181 -6.45 -3.89 18.77
C MET A 181 -7.47 -3.94 19.90
N LYS A 182 -7.48 -2.93 20.78
CA LYS A 182 -8.41 -2.84 21.91
C LYS A 182 -9.86 -2.85 21.45
N ASP A 183 -10.20 -2.11 20.40
CA ASP A 183 -11.54 -2.01 19.84
C ASP A 183 -12.06 -3.37 19.34
N ARG A 184 -11.16 -4.27 18.94
CA ARG A 184 -11.47 -5.64 18.52
C ARG A 184 -11.33 -6.68 19.63
N GLY A 185 -11.02 -6.25 20.86
CA GLY A 185 -10.77 -7.14 21.99
C GLY A 185 -9.49 -7.97 21.88
N ALA A 186 -8.57 -7.58 20.98
CA ALA A 186 -7.32 -8.30 20.77
C ALA A 186 -6.25 -7.92 21.81
N THR A 187 -5.60 -8.93 22.37
CA THR A 187 -4.52 -8.75 23.37
C THR A 187 -3.12 -8.74 22.78
N SER A 188 -2.97 -9.17 21.52
CA SER A 188 -1.71 -9.19 20.76
C SER A 188 -1.99 -9.07 19.26
N GLU A 189 -0.98 -8.78 18.44
CA GLU A 189 -1.13 -8.77 16.97
C GLU A 189 -1.49 -10.16 16.41
N ALA A 190 -1.01 -11.24 17.05
CA ALA A 190 -1.36 -12.60 16.65
C ALA A 190 -2.84 -12.90 16.93
N ASP A 191 -3.36 -12.42 18.05
CA ASP A 191 -4.78 -12.48 18.41
C ASP A 191 -5.62 -11.63 17.45
N TYR A 192 -5.14 -10.42 17.15
CA TYR A 192 -5.75 -9.54 16.16
C TYR A 192 -5.91 -10.23 14.80
N LYS A 193 -4.86 -10.90 14.31
CA LYS A 193 -4.91 -11.63 13.04
C LYS A 193 -5.95 -12.75 13.05
N LYS A 194 -6.11 -13.45 14.17
CA LYS A 194 -7.14 -14.50 14.32
C LYS A 194 -8.55 -13.92 14.27
N ILE A 195 -8.77 -12.77 14.91
CA ILE A 195 -10.08 -12.11 15.00
C ILE A 195 -10.43 -11.39 13.69
N ALA A 196 -9.50 -10.60 13.15
CA ALA A 196 -9.72 -9.76 11.98
C ALA A 196 -9.54 -10.49 10.66
N GLY A 197 -8.80 -11.60 10.64
CA GLY A 197 -8.45 -12.34 9.42
C GLY A 197 -7.27 -11.72 8.64
N GLU A 198 -6.70 -10.63 9.13
CA GLU A 198 -5.60 -9.87 8.54
C GLU A 198 -4.69 -9.32 9.63
N THR A 199 -3.43 -9.02 9.31
CA THR A 199 -2.50 -8.41 10.27
C THR A 199 -2.90 -6.97 10.59
N LEU A 200 -2.44 -6.48 11.74
CA LEU A 200 -2.68 -5.10 12.16
C LEU A 200 -2.09 -4.08 11.17
N ASP A 201 -0.93 -4.40 10.58
CA ASP A 201 -0.29 -3.56 9.57
C ASP A 201 -1.05 -3.56 8.25
N GLU A 202 -1.50 -4.73 7.76
CA GLU A 202 -2.33 -4.83 6.55
C GLU A 202 -3.63 -4.02 6.71
N HIS A 203 -4.28 -4.11 7.87
CA HIS A 203 -5.51 -3.35 8.11
C HIS A 203 -5.24 -1.84 8.24
N ALA A 204 -4.16 -1.44 8.90
CA ALA A 204 -3.75 -0.03 8.98
C ALA A 204 -3.43 0.56 7.59
N GLU A 205 -2.85 -0.26 6.71
CA GLU A 205 -2.62 0.08 5.30
C GLU A 205 -3.94 0.16 4.52
N GLU A 206 -4.81 -0.83 4.66
CA GLU A 206 -6.11 -0.92 3.97
C GLU A 206 -6.95 0.34 4.25
N ILE A 207 -7.00 0.80 5.50
CA ILE A 207 -7.82 1.96 5.90
C ILE A 207 -7.14 3.31 5.72
N ASP A 208 -5.89 3.32 5.27
CA ASP A 208 -5.05 4.52 5.20
C ASP A 208 -5.03 5.30 6.53
N LEU A 209 -4.55 4.61 7.58
CA LEU A 209 -4.60 5.11 8.96
C LEU A 209 -3.91 6.47 9.15
N GLU A 210 -2.85 6.76 8.40
CA GLU A 210 -2.21 8.09 8.43
C GLU A 210 -3.16 9.18 7.96
N SER A 211 -3.83 9.00 6.80
CA SER A 211 -4.83 9.97 6.33
C SER A 211 -5.95 10.17 7.35
N LYS A 212 -6.40 9.11 8.03
CA LYS A 212 -7.40 9.23 9.11
C LYS A 212 -6.91 10.07 10.28
N LEU A 213 -5.66 9.88 10.70
CA LEU A 213 -5.07 10.63 11.81
C LEU A 213 -4.76 12.08 11.42
N LEU A 214 -4.28 12.33 10.20
CA LEU A 214 -4.12 13.67 9.63
C LEU A 214 -5.45 14.41 9.59
N TYR A 215 -6.52 13.73 9.17
CA TYR A 215 -7.85 14.32 9.18
C TYR A 215 -8.25 14.77 10.58
N GLY A 216 -8.05 13.95 11.62
CA GLY A 216 -8.35 14.34 13.01
C GLY A 216 -7.49 15.49 13.55
N LYS A 217 -6.32 15.74 12.96
CA LYS A 217 -5.46 16.88 13.28
C LYS A 217 -5.88 18.15 12.56
N ILE A 218 -6.21 18.04 11.28
CA ILE A 218 -6.50 19.17 10.40
C ILE A 218 -7.96 19.59 10.51
N VAL A 219 -8.89 18.65 10.69
CA VAL A 219 -10.32 18.91 10.75
C VAL A 219 -10.84 18.64 12.16
N LYS A 220 -11.30 19.70 12.83
CA LYS A 220 -11.92 19.63 14.14
C LYS A 220 -13.40 19.24 13.99
N ASN A 221 -13.78 18.23 14.75
CA ASN A 221 -15.17 17.80 14.93
C ASN A 221 -15.94 18.77 15.83
#